data_AF-A0A197SS42-F1
#
_entry.id   AF-A0A197SS42-F1
#
_cell.length_a   1.000
_cell.length_b   1.000
_cell.length_c   1.000
_cell.angle_alpha   90.00
_cell.angle_beta   90.00
_cell.angle_gamma   90.00
#
_symmetry.space_group_name_H-M   'P 1'
#
loop_
_entity.id
_entity.type
_entity.pdbx_description
1 polymer ?
#
loop_
_entity_poly.entity_id
_entity_poly.type
_entity_poly.pdbx_seq_one_letter_code
_entity_poly.pdbx_strand_id
1 'polypeptide(L)'
;MTWDTPAVLLVAVALWGAAFGGAPTRIQTALVDVSGPEHADVATSLQATVYNAGIAAGSLAGGVVLENAGAGALPWASLPLVIGAVLVVWTARTRGFPVRRGVR
;
A
#
# COMPACT_ATOMS: atom_id res chain seq x y z
N MET A 1 -5.51 28.69 9.42
CA MET A 1 -5.44 27.23 9.21
C MET A 1 -5.09 27.03 7.75
N THR A 2 -3.80 26.88 7.44
CA THR A 2 -3.21 27.06 6.11
C THR A 2 -3.47 25.86 5.20
N TRP A 3 -4.67 25.78 4.63
CA TRP A 3 -4.98 24.87 3.53
C TRP A 3 -4.61 25.48 2.15
N ASP A 4 -4.14 26.74 2.15
CA ASP A 4 -3.84 27.55 0.95
C ASP A 4 -2.44 27.32 0.35
N THR A 5 -1.76 26.22 0.71
CA THR A 5 -0.47 25.85 0.10
C THR A 5 -0.68 24.74 -0.92
N PRO A 6 -1.10 25.04 -2.17
CA PRO A 6 -1.25 24.06 -3.24
C PRO A 6 0.01 23.22 -3.45
N ALA A 7 1.19 23.77 -3.12
CA ALA A 7 2.45 23.03 -3.13
C ALA A 7 2.43 21.76 -2.26
N VAL A 8 1.86 21.80 -1.04
CA VAL A 8 1.80 20.63 -0.15
C VAL A 8 0.90 19.55 -0.73
N LEU A 9 -0.25 19.94 -1.30
CA LEU A 9 -1.16 19.01 -1.96
C LEU A 9 -0.53 18.39 -3.20
N LEU A 10 0.16 19.19 -4.03
CA LEU A 10 0.85 18.70 -5.22
C LEU A 10 1.96 17.71 -4.86
N VAL A 11 2.74 17.99 -3.81
CA VAL A 11 3.74 17.05 -3.29
C VAL A 11 3.08 15.77 -2.80
N ALA A 12 1.99 15.87 -2.05
CA ALA A 12 1.25 14.69 -1.56
C ALA A 12 0.72 13.83 -2.72
N VAL A 13 0.13 14.46 -3.75
CA VAL A 13 -0.36 13.77 -4.95
C VAL A 13 0.79 13.15 -5.75
N ALA A 14 1.92 13.84 -5.88
CA ALA A 14 3.11 13.30 -6.56
C ALA A 14 3.68 12.10 -5.81
N LEU A 15 3.79 12.17 -4.48
CA LEU A 15 4.22 11.04 -3.64
C LEU A 15 3.26 9.86 -3.74
N TRP A 16 1.96 10.14 -3.72
CA TRP A 16 0.92 9.12 -3.92
C TRP A 16 1.06 8.46 -5.30
N GLY A 17 1.18 9.26 -6.36
CA GLY A 17 1.36 8.76 -7.72
C GLY A 17 2.65 7.94 -7.88
N ALA A 18 3.76 8.38 -7.28
CA ALA A 18 5.01 7.64 -7.29
C ALA A 18 4.90 6.29 -6.55
N ALA A 19 4.19 6.26 -5.41
CA ALA A 19 3.95 5.03 -4.67
C ALA A 19 3.05 4.06 -5.45
N PHE A 20 1.90 4.53 -5.94
CA PHE A 20 0.92 3.69 -6.64
C PHE A 20 1.28 3.37 -8.10
N GLY A 21 2.17 4.15 -8.72
CA GLY A 21 2.60 3.91 -10.11
C GLY A 21 3.51 2.69 -10.29
N GLY A 22 4.30 2.33 -9.27
CA GLY A 22 5.27 1.24 -9.38
C GLY A 22 5.14 0.13 -8.33
N ALA A 23 4.53 0.40 -7.18
CA ALA A 23 4.41 -0.61 -6.12
C ALA A 23 3.51 -1.80 -6.51
N PRO A 24 2.31 -1.62 -7.10
CA PRO A 24 1.43 -2.74 -7.42
C PRO A 24 2.07 -3.74 -8.40
N THR A 25 2.77 -3.23 -9.41
CA THR A 25 3.49 -4.06 -10.38
C THR A 25 4.59 -4.87 -9.72
N ARG A 26 5.39 -4.27 -8.83
CA ARG A 26 6.44 -4.99 -8.09
C ARG A 26 5.87 -6.06 -7.17
N ILE A 27 4.75 -5.77 -6.49
CA ILE A 27 4.06 -6.74 -5.62
C ILE A 27 3.56 -7.91 -6.46
N GLN A 28 2.94 -7.67 -7.61
CA GLN A 28 2.46 -8.75 -8.48
C GLN A 28 3.61 -9.64 -9.00
N THR A 29 4.72 -9.05 -9.47
CA THR A 29 5.87 -9.84 -9.94
C THR A 29 6.45 -10.69 -8.82
N ALA A 30 6.71 -10.10 -7.65
CA ALA A 30 7.27 -10.83 -6.52
C ALA A 30 6.31 -11.92 -6.00
N LEU A 31 5.00 -11.65 -6.00
CA LEU A 31 3.98 -12.61 -5.57
C LEU A 31 3.97 -13.86 -6.45
N VAL A 32 3.97 -13.67 -7.78
CA VAL A 32 4.00 -14.77 -8.77
C VAL A 32 5.32 -15.53 -8.70
N ASP A 33 6.45 -14.81 -8.57
CA ASP A 33 7.77 -15.43 -8.45
C ASP A 33 7.90 -16.31 -7.20
N VAL A 34 7.31 -15.90 -6.08
CA VAL A 34 7.34 -16.65 -4.82
C VAL A 34 6.30 -17.78 -4.80
N SER A 35 5.12 -17.60 -5.39
CA SER A 35 4.08 -18.65 -5.45
C SER A 35 4.41 -19.77 -6.43
N GLY A 36 5.18 -19.46 -7.48
CA GLY A 36 5.43 -20.35 -8.61
C GLY A 36 4.20 -20.48 -9.54
N PRO A 37 4.38 -21.09 -10.73
CA PRO A 37 3.36 -21.10 -11.79
C PRO A 37 2.05 -21.82 -11.39
N GLU A 38 2.16 -22.86 -10.58
CA GLU A 38 1.02 -23.69 -10.15
C GLU A 38 0.07 -22.95 -9.20
N HIS A 39 0.57 -22.00 -8.41
CA HIS A 39 -0.20 -21.30 -7.38
C HIS A 39 -0.43 -19.80 -7.68
N ALA A 40 0.00 -19.33 -8.86
CA ALA A 40 -0.07 -17.91 -9.24
C ALA A 40 -1.50 -17.36 -9.29
N ASP A 41 -2.47 -18.14 -9.79
CA ASP A 41 -3.87 -17.73 -9.87
C ASP A 41 -4.50 -17.57 -8.48
N VAL A 42 -4.20 -18.51 -7.57
CA VAL A 42 -4.66 -18.46 -6.17
C VAL A 42 -4.03 -17.27 -5.46
N ALA A 43 -2.72 -17.07 -5.62
CA ALA A 43 -2.00 -15.96 -5.00
C ALA A 43 -2.56 -14.60 -5.46
N THR A 44 -2.79 -14.43 -6.76
CA THR A 44 -3.37 -13.21 -7.34
C THR A 44 -4.80 -12.96 -6.84
N SER A 45 -5.62 -14.00 -6.74
CA SER A 45 -6.98 -13.91 -6.19
C SER A 45 -6.98 -13.47 -4.71
N LEU A 46 -6.09 -14.05 -3.89
CA LEU A 46 -5.90 -13.63 -2.50
C LEU A 46 -5.42 -12.19 -2.42
N GLN A 47 -4.51 -11.78 -3.29
CA GLN A 47 -4.01 -10.41 -3.34
C GLN A 47 -5.13 -9.40 -3.64
N ALA A 48 -5.99 -9.68 -4.62
CA ALA A 48 -7.15 -8.84 -4.94
C ALA A 48 -8.14 -8.78 -3.77
N THR A 49 -8.39 -9.92 -3.12
CA THR A 49 -9.29 -10.02 -1.97
C THR A 49 -8.80 -9.16 -0.81
N VAL A 50 -7.52 -9.28 -0.45
CA VAL A 50 -6.91 -8.47 0.61
C VAL A 50 -6.93 -6.98 0.26
N TYR A 51 -6.66 -6.62 -1.00
CA TYR A 51 -6.68 -5.24 -1.44
C TYR A 51 -8.08 -4.62 -1.32
N ASN A 52 -9.10 -5.32 -1.79
CA ASN A 52 -10.49 -4.89 -1.69
C ASN A 52 -10.96 -4.80 -0.23
N ALA A 53 -10.63 -5.79 0.60
CA ALA A 53 -10.94 -5.76 2.03
C ALA A 53 -10.28 -4.57 2.74
N GLY A 54 -9.02 -4.27 2.40
CA GLY A 54 -8.30 -3.10 2.90
C GLY A 54 -8.97 -1.77 2.49
N ILE A 55 -9.39 -1.64 1.23
CA ILE A 55 -10.13 -0.47 0.75
C ILE A 55 -11.45 -0.31 1.49
N ALA A 56 -12.22 -1.39 1.65
CA ALA A 56 -13.51 -1.36 2.34
C ALA A 56 -13.35 -0.95 3.81
N ALA A 57 -12.41 -1.59 4.53
CA ALA A 57 -12.13 -1.27 5.93
C ALA A 57 -11.61 0.16 6.10
N GLY A 58 -10.69 0.60 5.23
CA GLY A 58 -10.15 1.96 5.24
C GLY A 58 -11.20 3.01 4.91
N SER A 59 -12.10 2.74 3.96
CA SER A 59 -13.20 3.65 3.60
C SER A 59 -14.22 3.78 4.72
N LEU A 60 -14.57 2.66 5.38
CA LEU A 60 -15.47 2.68 6.53
C LEU A 60 -14.86 3.45 7.71
N ALA A 61 -13.62 3.12 8.09
CA ALA A 61 -12.93 3.81 9.17
C ALA A 61 -12.73 5.30 8.87
N GLY A 62 -12.34 5.63 7.64
CA GLY A 62 -12.20 7.02 7.17
C GLY A 62 -13.53 7.78 7.18
N GLY A 63 -14.62 7.14 6.77
CA GLY A 63 -15.97 7.70 6.83
C GLY A 63 -16.39 8.03 8.26
N VAL A 64 -16.17 7.09 9.20
CA VAL A 64 -16.45 7.31 10.63
C VAL A 64 -15.62 8.48 11.19
N VAL A 65 -14.32 8.54 10.86
CA VAL A 65 -13.47 9.66 11.29
C VAL A 65 -13.95 10.99 10.69
N LEU A 66 -14.32 10.99 9.42
CA LEU A 66 -14.81 12.18 8.72
C LEU A 66 -16.12 12.70 9.33
N GLU A 67 -17.05 11.80 9.65
CA GLU A 67 -18.34 12.14 10.25
C GLU A 67 -18.19 12.73 11.66
N ASN A 68 -17.30 12.17 12.48
CA ASN A 68 -17.18 12.56 13.89
C ASN A 68 -16.16 13.70 14.15
N ALA A 69 -15.07 13.75 13.38
CA ALA A 69 -13.93 14.65 13.64
C ALA A 69 -13.57 15.56 12.46
N GLY A 70 -14.26 15.42 11.32
CA GLY A 70 -14.06 16.24 10.13
C GLY A 70 -12.79 15.91 9.33
N ALA A 71 -12.63 16.57 8.18
CA ALA A 71 -11.57 16.26 7.22
C ALA A 71 -10.15 16.53 7.76
N GLY A 72 -9.99 17.48 8.69
CA GLY A 72 -8.69 17.80 9.29
C GLY A 72 -8.08 16.68 10.13
N ALA A 73 -8.90 15.71 10.59
CA ALA A 73 -8.44 14.57 11.38
C ALA A 73 -7.92 13.40 10.51
N LEU A 74 -8.30 13.33 9.23
CA LEU A 74 -7.94 12.23 8.33
C LEU A 74 -6.42 12.02 8.14
N PRO A 75 -5.60 13.08 7.97
CA PRO A 75 -4.15 12.91 7.85
C PRO A 75 -3.55 12.28 9.12
N TRP A 76 -4.05 12.66 10.29
CA TRP A 76 -3.56 12.14 11.57
C TRP A 76 -4.01 10.70 11.82
N ALA A 77 -5.25 10.36 11.46
CA ALA A 77 -5.77 9.00 11.57
C ALA A 77 -5.07 8.02 10.61
N SER A 78 -4.69 8.49 9.42
CA SER A 78 -3.98 7.66 8.41
C SER A 78 -2.48 7.53 8.68
N LEU A 79 -1.86 8.49 9.36
CA LEU A 79 -0.42 8.47 9.67
C LEU A 79 0.08 7.18 10.33
N PRO A 80 -0.54 6.63 11.41
CA PRO A 80 -0.08 5.37 12.01
C PRO A 80 -0.21 4.18 11.06
N LEU A 81 -1.23 4.15 10.19
CA LEU A 81 -1.38 3.10 9.18
C LEU A 81 -0.26 3.17 8.14
N VAL A 82 0.09 4.37 7.68
CA VAL A 82 1.21 4.59 6.76
C VAL A 82 2.53 4.17 7.39
N ILE A 83 2.77 4.54 8.66
CA ILE A 83 3.97 4.11 9.40
C ILE A 83 4.01 2.58 9.49
N GLY A 84 2.90 1.93 9.83
CA GLY A 84 2.81 0.47 9.87
C GLY A 84 3.15 -0.16 8.52
N ALA A 85 2.59 0.36 7.42
CA ALA A 85 2.88 -0.11 6.08
C ALA A 85 4.37 0.05 5.72
N VAL A 86 4.97 1.21 6.03
CA VAL A 86 6.40 1.46 5.80
C VAL A 86 7.26 0.49 6.60
N LEU A 87 6.92 0.21 7.87
CA LEU A 87 7.64 -0.75 8.71
C LEU A 87 7.55 -2.19 8.16
N VAL A 88 6.37 -2.61 7.69
CA VAL A 88 6.19 -3.91 7.05
C VAL A 88 7.06 -4.02 5.80
N VAL A 89 7.03 -3.02 4.92
CA VAL A 89 7.87 -3.00 3.72
C VAL A 89 9.35 -2.99 4.09
N TRP A 90 9.75 -2.18 5.08
CA TRP A 90 11.14 -2.04 5.51
C TRP A 90 11.70 -3.32 6.11
N THR A 91 10.89 -4.09 6.83
CA THR A 91 11.29 -5.38 7.43
C THR A 91 11.25 -6.52 6.41
N ALA A 92 10.32 -6.48 5.44
CA ALA A 92 10.19 -7.46 4.38
C ALA A 92 11.21 -7.28 3.24
N ARG A 93 11.80 -6.09 3.07
CA ARG A 93 12.75 -5.79 1.98
C ARG A 93 13.96 -6.72 1.93
N THR A 94 14.36 -7.29 3.07
CA THR A 94 15.49 -8.23 3.15
C THR A 94 15.10 -9.67 2.79
N ARG A 95 13.80 -9.97 2.73
CA ARG A 95 13.25 -11.30 2.41
C ARG A 95 12.72 -11.40 0.97
N GLY A 96 12.48 -10.27 0.30
CA GLY A 96 11.78 -10.22 -1.00
C GLY A 96 12.60 -10.62 -2.23
N PHE A 97 13.94 -10.70 -2.15
CA PHE A 97 14.79 -11.09 -3.28
C PHE A 97 15.95 -11.99 -2.85
N PRO A 98 15.76 -13.31 -2.73
CA PRO A 98 16.88 -14.25 -2.76
C PRO A 98 17.50 -14.19 -4.16
N VAL A 99 18.81 -13.94 -4.26
CA VAL A 99 19.55 -14.16 -5.51
C VAL A 99 19.39 -15.64 -5.83
N ARG A 100 18.60 -16.00 -6.85
CA ARG A 100 18.58 -17.38 -7.38
C ARG A 100 20.03 -17.73 -7.75
N ARG A 101 20.66 -18.60 -6.94
CA ARG A 101 21.87 -19.31 -7.32
C ARG A 101 21.52 -20.24 -8.48
N GLY A 102 22.45 -20.27 -9.44
CA GLY A 102 22.31 -20.84 -10.78
C GLY A 102 21.52 -22.14 -10.89
N VAL A 103 20.73 -22.18 -11.96
CA VAL A 103 20.32 -23.40 -12.63
C VAL A 103 21.57 -24.22 -12.93
N ARG A 104 21.63 -25.44 -12.40
CA ARG A 104 22.40 -26.56 -12.95
C ARG A 104 21.42 -27.62 -13.37
#